data_AF-A0A432YKT3-F1
#
_entry.id   AF-A0A432YKT3-F1
#
_cell.length_a   1.000
_cell.length_b   1.000
_cell.length_c   1.000
_cell.angle_alpha   90.00
_cell.angle_beta   90.00
_cell.angle_gamma   90.00
#
_symmetry.space_group_name_H-M   'P 1'
#
loop_
_entity.id
_entity.type
_entity.pdbx_description
1 polymer ?
#
loop_
_entity_poly.entity_id
_entity_poly.type
_entity_poly.pdbx_seq_one_letter_code
_entity_poly.pdbx_strand_id
1 'polypeptide(L)'
;MTTTTHPAFRRIALLGKVNHEATRATLLKLEQTLLNMGYEVIVEARTAEQLKSTQAQILPLHRIGESADIAVVVGGDGNMLGAARVLCEADIAVIGVNRGNLGFLTDLDPDHVIEQLKAVLEGNYQTERRFLLQAEVFHCGKSKSVGRAINEVVLHSDKVAHMIEFEVYVNDEFVYSQRSDGLIISTPTGSTAYSLSGGGPILTPGLDAITMVPMFPHTLSSRPIVVDGHSVIRLRAAADNDSLQLSCDGHVRMTVQPGDDVVIQQHPHRLRLVHPQDHSYYRVLRNKLGWGSRLF
;
A
#
# COMPACT_ATOMS: atom_id res chain seq x y z
N MET A 1 -37.98 8.27 -22.71
CA MET A 1 -37.83 8.17 -21.25
C MET A 1 -36.33 8.17 -20.97
N THR A 2 -35.79 9.33 -20.62
CA THR A 2 -34.36 9.51 -20.31
C THR A 2 -34.11 8.95 -18.92
N THR A 3 -33.56 7.74 -18.84
CA THR A 3 -32.95 7.23 -17.60
C THR A 3 -31.78 8.14 -17.25
N THR A 4 -32.00 9.09 -16.34
CA THR A 4 -30.91 9.79 -15.66
C THR A 4 -30.16 8.78 -14.83
N THR A 5 -29.15 8.14 -15.42
CA THR A 5 -28.15 7.37 -14.71
C THR A 5 -27.37 8.34 -13.83
N HIS A 6 -27.68 8.39 -12.54
CA HIS A 6 -26.86 9.11 -11.58
C HIS A 6 -25.45 8.49 -11.60
N PRO A 7 -24.38 9.30 -11.69
CA PRO A 7 -23.03 8.76 -11.67
C PRO A 7 -22.77 8.06 -10.33
N ALA A 8 -22.00 6.98 -10.35
CA ALA A 8 -21.67 6.20 -9.16
C ALA A 8 -20.84 7.00 -8.15
N PHE A 9 -20.12 8.03 -8.62
CA PHE A 9 -19.32 8.93 -7.82
C PHE A 9 -19.57 10.37 -8.26
N ARG A 10 -19.62 11.31 -7.32
CA ARG A 10 -19.87 12.74 -7.60
C ARG A 10 -18.71 13.64 -7.18
N ARG A 11 -18.11 13.33 -6.02
CA ARG A 11 -16.98 14.07 -5.43
C ARG A 11 -15.69 13.29 -5.65
N ILE A 12 -14.75 13.88 -6.39
CA ILE A 12 -13.53 13.23 -6.85
C ILE A 12 -12.33 13.96 -6.26
N ALA A 13 -11.51 13.25 -5.50
CA ALA A 13 -10.24 13.77 -5.01
C ALA A 13 -9.10 13.43 -5.97
N LEU A 14 -8.23 14.40 -6.26
CA LEU A 14 -7.01 14.23 -7.04
C LEU A 14 -5.79 14.35 -6.12
N LEU A 15 -4.92 13.35 -6.20
CA LEU A 15 -3.71 13.26 -5.38
C LEU A 15 -2.51 12.89 -6.25
N GLY A 16 -1.35 13.47 -6.00
CA GLY A 16 -0.12 13.04 -6.69
C GLY A 16 1.09 13.92 -6.37
N LYS A 17 2.28 13.32 -6.43
CA LYS A 17 3.53 14.09 -6.35
C LYS A 17 3.89 14.67 -7.71
N VAL A 18 3.88 16.00 -7.81
CA VAL A 18 4.20 16.78 -9.02
C VAL A 18 5.71 16.95 -9.18
N ASN A 19 6.47 15.88 -8.96
CA ASN A 19 7.94 15.90 -9.12
C ASN A 19 8.35 15.71 -10.59
N HIS A 20 7.38 15.50 -11.48
CA HIS A 20 7.60 15.27 -12.90
C HIS A 20 6.50 15.94 -13.72
N GLU A 21 6.91 16.46 -14.87
CA GLU A 21 6.04 17.19 -15.80
C GLU A 21 4.85 16.35 -16.28
N ALA A 22 5.06 15.06 -16.56
CA ALA A 22 3.98 14.16 -16.96
C ALA A 22 2.85 14.07 -15.92
N THR A 23 3.19 13.88 -14.63
CA THR A 23 2.19 13.84 -13.54
C THR A 23 1.44 15.16 -13.44
N ARG A 24 2.14 16.28 -13.61
CA ARG A 24 1.54 17.62 -13.62
C ARG A 24 0.50 17.76 -14.73
N ALA A 25 0.88 17.38 -15.96
CA ALA A 25 0.01 17.46 -17.12
C ALA A 25 -1.24 16.58 -16.94
N THR A 26 -1.09 15.36 -16.43
CA THR A 26 -2.21 14.46 -16.14
C THR A 26 -3.14 15.03 -15.09
N LEU A 27 -2.62 15.57 -13.98
CA LEU A 27 -3.44 16.18 -12.92
C LEU A 27 -4.24 17.39 -13.42
N LEU A 28 -3.60 18.30 -14.17
CA LEU A 28 -4.28 19.47 -14.74
C LEU A 28 -5.36 19.07 -15.77
N LYS A 29 -5.04 18.08 -16.63
CA LYS A 29 -6.00 17.53 -17.60
C LYS A 29 -7.21 16.91 -16.90
N LEU A 30 -6.97 16.14 -15.83
CA LEU A 30 -8.04 15.54 -15.02
C LEU A 30 -8.89 16.61 -14.35
N GLU A 31 -8.28 17.57 -13.66
CA GLU A 31 -8.98 18.66 -12.99
C GLU A 31 -9.91 19.41 -13.95
N GLN A 32 -9.37 19.90 -15.07
CA GLN A 32 -10.15 20.65 -16.06
C GLN A 32 -11.29 19.82 -16.68
N THR A 33 -11.01 18.58 -17.04
CA THR A 33 -12.01 17.72 -17.70
C THR A 33 -13.13 17.35 -16.74
N LEU A 34 -12.81 16.99 -15.50
CA LEU A 34 -13.81 16.61 -14.50
C LEU A 34 -14.71 17.79 -14.11
N LEU A 35 -14.13 18.99 -13.96
CA LEU A 35 -14.91 20.21 -13.73
C LEU A 35 -15.85 20.52 -14.91
N ASN A 36 -15.37 20.40 -16.16
CA ASN A 36 -16.19 20.60 -17.35
C ASN A 36 -17.32 19.56 -17.49
N MET A 37 -17.13 18.37 -16.94
CA MET A 37 -18.16 17.31 -16.89
C MET A 37 -19.15 17.49 -15.72
N GLY A 38 -18.96 18.50 -14.86
CA GLY A 38 -19.85 18.82 -13.75
C GLY A 38 -19.59 18.04 -12.46
N TYR A 39 -18.43 17.40 -12.32
CA TYR A 39 -18.03 16.75 -11.05
C TYR A 39 -17.49 17.76 -10.04
N GLU A 40 -17.65 17.43 -8.76
CA GLU A 40 -17.05 18.17 -7.66
C GLU A 40 -15.61 17.69 -7.45
N VAL A 41 -14.62 18.52 -7.80
CA VAL A 41 -13.21 18.15 -7.72
C VAL A 41 -12.58 18.72 -6.46
N ILE A 42 -11.83 17.87 -5.76
CA ILE A 42 -11.01 18.20 -4.60
C ILE A 42 -9.55 17.89 -4.95
N VAL A 43 -8.61 18.75 -4.59
CA VAL A 43 -7.17 18.52 -4.76
C VAL A 43 -6.50 18.41 -3.40
N GLU A 44 -5.63 17.42 -3.24
CA GLU A 44 -4.86 17.25 -2.00
C GLU A 44 -3.90 18.42 -1.77
N ALA A 45 -3.77 18.89 -0.52
CA ALA A 45 -3.04 20.10 -0.18
C ALA A 45 -1.60 20.15 -0.71
N ARG A 46 -0.82 19.05 -0.57
CA ARG A 46 0.56 19.01 -1.09
C ARG A 46 0.58 19.00 -2.61
N THR A 47 -0.36 18.31 -3.24
CA THR A 47 -0.54 18.28 -4.70
C THR A 47 -0.84 19.69 -5.21
N ALA A 48 -1.77 20.41 -4.59
CA ALA A 48 -2.14 21.78 -4.95
C ALA A 48 -0.97 22.75 -4.81
N GLU A 49 -0.20 22.67 -3.71
CA GLU A 49 0.99 23.48 -3.47
C GLU A 49 2.03 23.32 -4.61
N GLN A 50 2.21 22.10 -5.11
CA GLN A 50 3.15 21.81 -6.17
C GLN A 50 2.62 22.17 -7.58
N LEU A 51 1.30 22.06 -7.82
CA LEU A 51 0.68 22.45 -9.09
C LEU A 51 0.77 23.97 -9.34
N LYS A 52 0.72 24.77 -8.26
CA LYS A 52 0.70 26.25 -8.25
C LYS A 52 -0.45 26.87 -9.08
N SER A 53 -1.45 26.07 -9.43
CA SER A 53 -2.61 26.46 -10.21
C SER A 53 -3.67 25.38 -10.02
N THR A 54 -4.74 25.70 -9.29
CA THR A 54 -5.92 24.85 -9.14
C THR A 54 -7.13 25.75 -8.90
N GLN A 55 -8.27 25.36 -9.44
CA GLN A 55 -9.57 26.01 -9.24
C GLN A 55 -10.49 25.20 -8.32
N ALA A 56 -10.07 23.98 -7.98
CA ALA A 56 -10.77 23.03 -7.14
C ALA A 56 -10.63 23.35 -5.64
N GLN A 57 -11.50 22.72 -4.84
CA GLN A 57 -11.39 22.78 -3.38
C GLN A 57 -10.11 22.08 -2.91
N ILE A 58 -9.37 22.68 -1.98
CA ILE A 58 -8.13 22.09 -1.45
C ILE A 58 -8.41 21.50 -0.07
N LEU A 59 -8.03 20.24 0.14
CA LEU A 59 -8.14 19.57 1.45
C LEU A 59 -6.85 18.80 1.81
N PRO A 60 -6.49 18.70 3.11
CA PRO A 60 -5.41 17.82 3.53
C PRO A 60 -5.82 16.35 3.37
N LEU A 61 -4.84 15.46 3.14
CA LEU A 61 -5.07 14.04 2.86
C LEU A 61 -6.01 13.34 3.86
N HIS A 62 -5.88 13.63 5.16
CA HIS A 62 -6.71 13.01 6.20
C HIS A 62 -8.20 13.43 6.17
N ARG A 63 -8.56 14.50 5.45
CA ARG A 63 -9.95 14.93 5.27
C ARG A 63 -10.58 14.43 3.97
N ILE A 64 -9.76 13.93 3.04
CA ILE A 64 -10.23 13.48 1.73
C ILE A 64 -11.19 12.30 1.88
N GLY A 65 -10.88 11.34 2.75
CA GLY A 65 -11.72 10.16 2.97
C GLY A 65 -13.15 10.48 3.40
N GLU A 66 -13.37 11.61 4.10
CA GLU A 66 -14.69 12.05 4.57
C GLU A 66 -15.42 12.90 3.52
N SER A 67 -14.69 13.48 2.57
CA SER A 67 -15.18 14.56 1.69
C SER A 67 -15.37 14.13 0.23
N ALA A 68 -14.71 13.05 -0.20
CA ALA A 68 -14.77 12.54 -1.57
C ALA A 68 -15.35 11.12 -1.61
N ASP A 69 -15.99 10.77 -2.72
CA ASP A 69 -16.53 9.44 -2.95
C ASP A 69 -15.46 8.51 -3.57
N ILE A 70 -14.54 9.10 -4.35
CA ILE A 70 -13.39 8.43 -4.97
C ILE A 70 -12.14 9.31 -4.96
N ALA A 71 -10.99 8.69 -4.71
CA ALA A 71 -9.68 9.29 -4.78
C ALA A 71 -8.89 8.73 -5.96
N VAL A 72 -8.49 9.61 -6.89
CA VAL A 72 -7.64 9.31 -8.04
C VAL A 72 -6.20 9.68 -7.70
N VAL A 73 -5.37 8.66 -7.53
CA VAL A 73 -3.96 8.82 -7.19
C VAL A 73 -3.12 8.76 -8.45
N VAL A 74 -2.59 9.90 -8.87
CA VAL A 74 -1.73 10.03 -10.05
C VAL A 74 -0.27 9.79 -9.66
N GLY A 75 0.31 8.71 -10.21
CA GLY A 75 1.69 8.34 -9.93
C GLY A 75 1.96 6.84 -10.02
N GLY A 76 3.12 6.42 -9.51
CA GLY A 76 3.39 4.99 -9.35
C GLY A 76 2.81 4.44 -8.05
N ASP A 77 2.99 3.13 -7.84
CA ASP A 77 2.58 2.42 -6.63
C ASP A 77 3.06 3.13 -5.35
N GLY A 78 4.26 3.72 -5.33
CA GLY A 78 4.76 4.47 -4.16
C GLY A 78 3.89 5.65 -3.71
N ASN A 79 3.24 6.37 -4.65
CA ASN A 79 2.25 7.41 -4.28
C ASN A 79 0.98 6.77 -3.72
N MET A 80 0.57 5.63 -4.29
CA MET A 80 -0.57 4.86 -3.80
C MET A 80 -0.35 4.35 -2.37
N LEU A 81 0.84 3.84 -2.03
CA LEU A 81 1.16 3.39 -0.67
C LEU A 81 0.94 4.52 0.36
N GLY A 82 1.38 5.74 0.01
CA GLY A 82 1.23 6.92 0.86
C GLY A 82 -0.23 7.30 1.09
N ALA A 83 -1.04 7.31 0.03
CA ALA A 83 -2.46 7.62 0.11
C ALA A 83 -3.24 6.52 0.85
N ALA A 84 -2.98 5.25 0.52
CA ALA A 84 -3.67 4.08 1.06
C ALA A 84 -3.69 4.03 2.59
N ARG A 85 -2.56 4.31 3.25
CA ARG A 85 -2.45 4.27 4.72
C ARG A 85 -3.35 5.28 5.45
N VAL A 86 -3.74 6.35 4.77
CA VAL A 86 -4.62 7.39 5.33
C VAL A 86 -6.06 7.17 4.86
N LEU A 87 -6.24 6.87 3.57
CA LEU A 87 -7.56 6.69 2.97
C LEU A 87 -8.24 5.41 3.45
N CYS A 88 -7.51 4.41 3.95
CA CYS A 88 -8.11 3.21 4.54
C CYS A 88 -8.99 3.49 5.77
N GLU A 89 -8.83 4.64 6.44
CA GLU A 89 -9.67 5.03 7.59
C GLU A 89 -11.11 5.39 7.19
N ALA A 90 -11.38 5.57 5.90
CA ALA A 90 -12.69 5.88 5.37
C ALA A 90 -13.10 4.87 4.30
N ASP A 91 -14.40 4.73 4.05
CA ASP A 91 -14.93 3.88 2.96
C ASP A 91 -14.91 4.60 1.60
N ILE A 92 -13.80 5.29 1.31
CA ILE A 92 -13.57 5.97 0.03
C ILE A 92 -13.02 4.99 -1.01
N ALA A 93 -13.52 5.06 -2.24
CA ALA A 93 -12.95 4.30 -3.35
C ALA A 93 -11.60 4.89 -3.76
N VAL A 94 -10.62 4.04 -4.09
CA VAL A 94 -9.29 4.48 -4.50
C VAL A 94 -8.91 3.86 -5.83
N ILE A 95 -8.43 4.67 -6.78
CA ILE A 95 -7.94 4.23 -8.08
C ILE A 95 -6.63 4.93 -8.44
N GLY A 96 -5.70 4.17 -9.04
CA GLY A 96 -4.37 4.67 -9.38
C GLY A 96 -4.19 4.91 -10.88
N VAL A 97 -3.55 6.03 -11.25
CA VAL A 97 -3.10 6.32 -12.61
C VAL A 97 -1.61 6.12 -12.69
N ASN A 98 -1.16 5.16 -13.48
CA ASN A 98 0.25 4.79 -13.59
C ASN A 98 1.08 5.87 -14.33
N ARG A 99 2.41 5.69 -14.39
CA ARG A 99 3.35 6.60 -15.08
C ARG A 99 4.05 5.96 -16.29
N GLY A 100 3.34 5.12 -17.03
CA GLY A 100 3.79 4.48 -18.26
C GLY A 100 3.96 2.97 -18.16
N ASN A 101 4.34 2.44 -16.99
CA ASN A 101 4.31 0.99 -16.74
C ASN A 101 3.22 0.68 -15.73
N LEU A 102 2.34 -0.28 -16.07
CA LEU A 102 1.28 -0.80 -15.21
C LEU A 102 1.84 -1.19 -13.84
N GLY A 103 1.23 -0.78 -12.73
CA GLY A 103 1.64 -1.17 -11.37
C GLY A 103 0.72 -2.24 -10.80
N PHE A 104 1.02 -2.76 -9.60
CA PHE A 104 0.12 -3.68 -8.90
C PHE A 104 -1.06 -2.96 -8.23
N LEU A 105 -0.94 -1.64 -8.04
CA LEU A 105 -1.94 -0.79 -7.40
C LEU A 105 -2.40 0.37 -8.29
N THR A 106 -1.91 0.44 -9.53
CA THR A 106 -2.19 1.53 -10.47
C THR A 106 -2.65 0.95 -11.80
N ASP A 107 -3.92 1.18 -12.14
CA ASP A 107 -4.62 0.53 -13.25
C ASP A 107 -4.73 1.42 -14.50
N LEU A 108 -4.92 2.72 -14.29
CA LEU A 108 -5.23 3.63 -15.38
C LEU A 108 -3.98 4.02 -16.15
N ASP A 109 -4.09 4.02 -17.47
CA ASP A 109 -3.06 4.50 -18.38
C ASP A 109 -3.13 6.04 -18.46
N PRO A 110 -2.03 6.78 -18.25
CA PRO A 110 -2.04 8.24 -18.33
C PRO A 110 -2.52 8.79 -19.68
N ASP A 111 -2.31 8.06 -20.78
CA ASP A 111 -2.71 8.49 -22.12
C ASP A 111 -4.24 8.35 -22.33
N HIS A 112 -4.83 7.30 -21.75
CA HIS A 112 -6.26 6.97 -21.86
C HIS A 112 -7.07 7.26 -20.58
N VAL A 113 -6.49 7.98 -19.62
CA VAL A 113 -7.02 8.13 -18.26
C VAL A 113 -8.46 8.65 -18.21
N ILE A 114 -8.82 9.59 -19.09
CA ILE A 114 -10.15 10.22 -19.08
C ILE A 114 -11.24 9.23 -19.48
N GLU A 115 -11.00 8.45 -20.52
CA GLU A 115 -11.97 7.46 -21.02
C GLU A 115 -12.17 6.35 -20.00
N GLN A 116 -11.07 5.80 -19.47
CA GLN A 116 -11.12 4.73 -18.48
C GLN A 116 -11.74 5.21 -17.16
N LEU A 117 -11.37 6.39 -16.67
CA LEU A 117 -11.94 6.95 -15.45
C LEU A 117 -13.44 7.24 -15.63
N LYS A 118 -13.86 7.75 -16.78
CA LYS A 118 -15.29 8.00 -17.05
C LYS A 118 -16.12 6.73 -16.90
N ALA A 119 -15.67 5.61 -17.46
CA ALA A 119 -16.37 4.32 -17.33
C ALA A 119 -16.51 3.91 -15.85
N VAL A 120 -15.45 4.09 -15.05
CA VAL A 120 -15.47 3.84 -13.60
C VAL A 120 -16.46 4.78 -12.89
N LEU A 121 -16.46 6.08 -13.23
CA LEU A 121 -17.38 7.06 -12.65
C LEU A 121 -18.85 6.77 -12.95
N GLU A 122 -19.13 6.14 -14.09
CA GLU A 122 -20.46 5.70 -14.52
C GLU A 122 -20.90 4.37 -13.91
N GLY A 123 -20.05 3.71 -13.12
CA GLY A 123 -20.37 2.45 -12.43
C GLY A 123 -19.78 1.19 -13.05
N ASN A 124 -19.00 1.29 -14.14
CA ASN A 124 -18.38 0.15 -14.81
C ASN A 124 -17.01 -0.17 -14.18
N TYR A 125 -17.02 -0.71 -12.97
CA TYR A 125 -15.82 -1.05 -12.21
C TYR A 125 -15.98 -2.33 -11.40
N GLN A 126 -14.84 -2.92 -11.06
CA GLN A 126 -14.72 -3.96 -10.04
C GLN A 126 -14.21 -3.35 -8.73
N THR A 127 -14.64 -3.89 -7.60
CA THR A 127 -14.15 -3.46 -6.27
C THR A 127 -13.32 -4.57 -5.64
N GLU A 128 -12.21 -4.19 -5.02
CA GLU A 128 -11.37 -5.09 -4.23
C GLU A 128 -11.05 -4.47 -2.87
N ARG A 129 -10.98 -5.30 -1.82
CA ARG A 129 -10.60 -4.84 -0.47
C ARG A 129 -9.25 -5.41 -0.08
N ARG A 130 -8.28 -4.54 0.15
CA ARG A 130 -6.93 -4.91 0.59
C ARG A 130 -6.76 -4.57 2.06
N PHE A 131 -6.37 -5.54 2.87
CA PHE A 131 -6.02 -5.24 4.26
C PHE A 131 -4.63 -4.63 4.37
N LEU A 132 -4.41 -3.93 5.46
CA LEU A 132 -3.10 -3.38 5.84
C LEU A 132 -2.63 -4.11 7.10
N LEU A 133 -1.32 -4.10 7.34
CA LEU A 133 -0.75 -4.42 8.64
C LEU A 133 -0.74 -3.16 9.51
N GLN A 134 -0.96 -3.35 10.80
CA GLN A 134 -0.63 -2.39 11.85
C GLN A 134 0.51 -2.97 12.67
N ALA A 135 1.52 -2.15 12.93
CA ALA A 135 2.68 -2.49 13.73
C ALA A 135 2.81 -1.54 14.92
N GLU A 136 3.00 -2.09 16.10
CA GLU A 136 3.12 -1.34 17.34
C GLU A 136 4.39 -1.75 18.08
N VAL A 137 5.14 -0.76 18.57
CA VAL A 137 6.36 -0.99 19.38
C VAL A 137 6.03 -0.75 20.85
N PHE A 138 6.25 -1.76 21.68
CA PHE A 138 6.02 -1.74 23.12
C PHE A 138 7.35 -1.70 23.86
N HIS A 139 7.53 -0.67 24.67
CA HIS A 139 8.64 -0.58 25.62
C HIS A 139 8.09 -0.69 27.05
N CYS A 140 8.59 -1.65 27.82
CA CYS A 140 8.10 -1.91 29.19
C CYS A 140 6.56 -2.01 29.28
N GLY A 141 5.93 -2.65 28.28
CA GLY A 141 4.48 -2.85 28.21
C GLY A 141 3.65 -1.63 27.77
N LYS A 142 4.27 -0.52 27.37
CA LYS A 142 3.57 0.68 26.87
C LYS A 142 3.82 0.87 25.37
N SER A 143 2.73 1.04 24.61
CA SER A 143 2.80 1.35 23.17
C SER A 143 3.41 2.73 22.96
N LYS A 144 4.51 2.79 22.21
CA LYS A 144 5.30 4.01 21.96
C LYS A 144 5.03 4.62 20.59
N SER A 145 4.83 3.77 19.60
CA SER A 145 4.68 4.18 18.21
C SER A 145 3.85 3.16 17.44
N VAL A 146 3.01 3.68 16.55
CA VAL A 146 2.14 2.88 15.69
C VAL A 146 2.43 3.21 14.23
N GLY A 147 2.63 2.17 13.43
CA GLY A 147 2.84 2.23 11.99
C GLY A 147 1.79 1.39 11.27
N ARG A 148 1.56 1.71 10.00
CA ARG A 148 0.67 0.93 9.12
C ARG A 148 1.39 0.66 7.81
N ALA A 149 1.14 -0.51 7.23
CA ALA A 149 1.75 -0.92 5.97
C ALA A 149 0.72 -1.60 5.08
N ILE A 150 0.62 -1.20 3.82
CA ILE A 150 -0.18 -1.95 2.84
C ILE A 150 0.64 -3.10 2.24
N ASN A 151 1.95 -2.96 2.10
CA ASN A 151 2.83 -3.99 1.57
C ASN A 151 3.49 -4.78 2.69
N GLU A 152 4.38 -4.14 3.45
CA GLU A 152 5.19 -4.85 4.43
C GLU A 152 5.65 -3.98 5.61
N VAL A 153 5.88 -4.69 6.72
CA VAL A 153 6.61 -4.22 7.90
C VAL A 153 7.95 -4.95 7.92
N VAL A 154 9.06 -4.22 8.00
CA VAL A 154 10.41 -4.78 7.97
C VAL A 154 11.12 -4.44 9.27
N LEU A 155 11.53 -5.45 10.03
CA LEU A 155 12.49 -5.29 11.13
C LEU A 155 13.90 -5.45 10.59
N HIS A 156 14.77 -4.48 10.82
CA HIS A 156 16.17 -4.54 10.40
C HIS A 156 17.07 -3.66 11.28
N SER A 157 18.39 -3.84 11.17
CA SER A 157 19.38 -2.94 11.75
C SER A 157 19.46 -1.60 11.00
N ASP A 158 19.74 -0.49 11.68
CA ASP A 158 20.08 0.79 11.03
C ASP A 158 21.55 0.84 10.53
N LYS A 159 22.40 -0.04 11.06
CA LYS A 159 23.79 -0.25 10.62
C LYS A 159 23.85 -1.19 9.41
N VAL A 160 24.78 -0.91 8.50
CA VAL A 160 25.01 -1.71 7.30
C VAL A 160 25.58 -3.09 7.67
N ALA A 161 24.98 -4.16 7.13
CA ALA A 161 25.42 -5.56 7.28
C ALA A 161 25.62 -5.98 8.75
N HIS A 162 24.66 -5.63 9.61
CA HIS A 162 24.71 -5.93 11.03
C HIS A 162 23.63 -6.95 11.40
N MET A 163 24.08 -8.06 11.96
CA MET A 163 23.23 -9.14 12.42
C MET A 163 22.39 -8.69 13.62
N ILE A 164 21.13 -9.11 13.64
CA ILE A 164 20.21 -8.88 14.76
C ILE A 164 19.69 -10.24 15.26
N GLU A 165 19.37 -10.30 16.55
CA GLU A 165 18.75 -11.48 17.17
C GLU A 165 17.36 -11.15 17.70
N PHE A 166 16.37 -11.97 17.36
CA PHE A 166 15.00 -11.79 17.84
C PHE A 166 14.25 -13.12 17.92
N GLU A 167 13.20 -13.14 18.73
CA GLU A 167 12.26 -14.25 18.83
C GLU A 167 10.97 -13.90 18.09
N VAL A 168 10.36 -14.89 17.44
CA VAL A 168 9.09 -14.77 16.74
C VAL A 168 8.03 -15.59 17.46
N TYR A 169 6.90 -14.95 17.73
CA TYR A 169 5.71 -15.56 18.29
C TYR A 169 4.52 -15.34 17.36
N VAL A 170 3.65 -16.33 17.24
CA VAL A 170 2.39 -16.23 16.50
C VAL A 170 1.28 -16.62 17.46
N ASN A 171 0.32 -15.72 17.69
CA ASN A 171 -0.77 -15.90 18.66
C ASN A 171 -0.24 -16.30 20.05
N ASP A 172 0.80 -15.61 20.50
CA ASP A 172 1.53 -15.86 21.76
C ASP A 172 2.28 -17.21 21.87
N GLU A 173 2.24 -18.05 20.84
CA GLU A 173 3.04 -19.27 20.77
C GLU A 173 4.44 -19.00 20.20
N PHE A 174 5.48 -19.49 20.88
CA PHE A 174 6.85 -19.38 20.39
C PHE A 174 7.06 -20.23 19.14
N VAL A 175 7.55 -19.60 18.06
CA VAL A 175 7.82 -20.29 16.80
C VAL A 175 9.30 -20.61 16.64
N TYR A 176 10.16 -19.58 16.68
CA TYR A 176 11.62 -19.73 16.60
C TYR A 176 12.34 -18.45 17.05
N SER A 177 13.64 -18.59 17.32
CA SER A 177 14.59 -17.48 17.38
C SER A 177 15.40 -17.41 16.09
N GLN A 178 15.79 -16.20 15.68
CA GLN A 178 16.52 -15.99 14.43
C GLN A 178 17.66 -14.99 14.60
N ARG A 179 18.78 -15.34 13.96
CA ARG A 179 19.92 -14.45 13.70
C ARG A 179 19.99 -14.16 12.20
N SER A 180 19.81 -12.90 11.82
CA SER A 180 19.64 -12.47 10.43
C SER A 180 19.84 -10.97 10.29
N ASP A 181 19.82 -10.44 9.07
CA ASP A 181 19.78 -9.00 8.83
C ASP A 181 18.41 -8.38 9.17
N GLY A 182 17.36 -9.22 9.19
CA GLY A 182 16.00 -8.76 9.43
C GLY A 182 14.91 -9.79 9.15
N LEU A 183 13.68 -9.32 9.28
CA LEU A 183 12.46 -10.06 8.95
C LEU A 183 11.48 -9.13 8.22
N ILE A 184 10.94 -9.60 7.09
CA ILE A 184 9.88 -8.94 6.33
C ILE A 184 8.56 -9.63 6.69
N ILE A 185 7.59 -8.87 7.18
CA ILE A 185 6.22 -9.32 7.44
C ILE A 185 5.33 -8.63 6.42
N SER A 186 4.72 -9.39 5.52
CA SER A 186 4.08 -8.85 4.32
C SER A 186 2.63 -9.29 4.17
N THR A 187 1.81 -8.39 3.66
CA THR A 187 0.46 -8.68 3.17
C THR A 187 0.53 -9.42 1.81
N PRO A 188 -0.60 -9.94 1.31
CA PRO A 188 -0.66 -10.45 -0.06
C PRO A 188 -0.34 -9.39 -1.11
N THR A 189 -0.68 -8.12 -0.86
CA THR A 189 -0.33 -6.99 -1.73
C THR A 189 1.18 -6.77 -1.78
N GLY A 190 1.86 -6.87 -0.63
CA GLY A 190 3.32 -6.75 -0.53
C GLY A 190 4.10 -7.99 -0.98
N SER A 191 3.44 -9.12 -1.22
CA SER A 191 4.09 -10.36 -1.67
C SER A 191 4.86 -10.19 -2.98
N THR A 192 4.47 -9.21 -3.81
CA THR A 192 5.13 -8.85 -5.07
C THR A 192 6.08 -7.66 -4.95
N ALA A 193 6.29 -7.14 -3.74
CA ALA A 193 7.17 -6.02 -3.44
C ALA A 193 8.48 -6.53 -2.79
N TYR A 194 8.87 -6.02 -1.62
CA TYR A 194 10.15 -6.37 -1.02
C TYR A 194 10.21 -7.84 -0.59
N SER A 195 9.06 -8.41 -0.20
CA SER A 195 8.91 -9.83 0.10
C SER A 195 9.35 -10.73 -1.07
N LEU A 196 9.02 -10.38 -2.31
CA LEU A 196 9.43 -11.13 -3.50
C LEU A 196 10.96 -11.17 -3.66
N SER A 197 11.61 -10.02 -3.46
CA SER A 197 13.08 -9.93 -3.50
C SER A 197 13.75 -10.70 -2.37
N GLY A 198 13.09 -10.83 -1.21
CA GLY A 198 13.52 -11.68 -0.10
C GLY A 198 13.30 -13.18 -0.32
N GLY A 199 12.74 -13.60 -1.46
CA GLY A 199 12.43 -15.00 -1.75
C GLY A 199 11.10 -15.48 -1.19
N GLY A 200 10.19 -14.57 -0.83
CA GLY A 200 8.82 -14.88 -0.44
C GLY A 200 7.96 -15.38 -1.60
N PRO A 201 6.90 -16.17 -1.31
CA PRO A 201 5.94 -16.58 -2.33
C PRO A 201 5.07 -15.40 -2.79
N ILE A 202 4.64 -15.44 -4.05
CA ILE A 202 3.60 -14.54 -4.56
C ILE A 202 2.25 -15.02 -4.03
N LEU A 203 1.51 -14.13 -3.38
CA LEU A 203 0.15 -14.37 -2.90
C LEU A 203 -0.85 -13.60 -3.74
N THR A 204 -1.98 -14.24 -4.06
CA THR A 204 -3.09 -13.54 -4.70
C THR A 204 -3.70 -12.53 -3.73
N PRO A 205 -4.08 -11.31 -4.17
CA PRO A 205 -4.36 -10.24 -3.23
C PRO A 205 -5.62 -10.42 -2.36
N GLY A 206 -6.56 -11.28 -2.78
CA GLY A 206 -7.77 -11.63 -2.02
C GLY A 206 -7.57 -12.70 -0.94
N LEU A 207 -6.35 -13.19 -0.72
CA LEU A 207 -6.05 -14.19 0.31
C LEU A 207 -5.92 -13.52 1.69
N ASP A 208 -6.60 -14.01 2.73
CA ASP A 208 -6.38 -13.53 4.09
C ASP A 208 -5.21 -14.28 4.75
N ALA A 209 -3.99 -13.86 4.40
CA ALA A 209 -2.75 -14.48 4.90
C ALA A 209 -1.62 -13.46 5.09
N ILE A 210 -0.75 -13.70 6.06
CA ILE A 210 0.47 -12.90 6.30
C ILE A 210 1.69 -13.77 6.03
N THR A 211 2.68 -13.23 5.33
CA THR A 211 3.95 -13.90 5.04
C THR A 211 5.07 -13.32 5.88
N MET A 212 5.85 -14.18 6.54
CA MET A 212 7.11 -13.85 7.21
C MET A 212 8.28 -14.35 6.35
N VAL A 213 9.12 -13.44 5.86
CA VAL A 213 10.27 -13.73 4.99
C VAL A 213 11.56 -13.27 5.67
N PRO A 214 12.48 -14.18 6.01
CA PRO A 214 13.75 -13.85 6.66
C PRO A 214 14.71 -13.14 5.69
N MET A 215 15.51 -12.19 6.19
CA MET A 215 16.55 -11.50 5.39
C MET A 215 17.93 -12.05 5.75
N PHE A 216 18.55 -12.81 4.84
CA PHE A 216 19.88 -13.41 5.03
C PHE A 216 20.03 -14.17 6.37
N PRO A 217 19.18 -15.16 6.67
CA PRO A 217 19.25 -15.90 7.92
C PRO A 217 20.52 -16.77 7.98
N HIS A 218 21.15 -16.81 9.16
CA HIS A 218 22.30 -17.70 9.40
C HIS A 218 21.90 -19.18 9.52
N THR A 219 20.61 -19.46 9.74
CA THR A 219 20.06 -20.81 9.80
C THR A 219 19.68 -21.30 8.40
N LEU A 220 20.38 -22.33 7.90
CA LEU A 220 20.19 -22.88 6.54
C LEU A 220 18.78 -23.46 6.28
N SER A 221 18.09 -23.89 7.34
CA SER A 221 16.72 -24.41 7.27
C SER A 221 15.64 -23.33 7.33
N SER A 222 16.01 -22.04 7.47
CA SER A 222 15.03 -20.96 7.52
C SER A 222 14.31 -20.82 6.17
N ARG A 223 12.98 -20.68 6.22
CA ARG A 223 12.10 -20.59 5.05
C ARG A 223 11.03 -19.54 5.29
N PRO A 224 10.48 -18.93 4.22
CA PRO A 224 9.27 -18.14 4.35
C PRO A 224 8.14 -18.95 5.00
N ILE A 225 7.41 -18.33 5.93
CA ILE A 225 6.23 -18.91 6.57
C ILE A 225 5.01 -18.07 6.21
N VAL A 226 3.92 -18.73 5.84
CA VAL A 226 2.62 -18.09 5.63
C VAL A 226 1.70 -18.51 6.76
N VAL A 227 1.09 -17.54 7.44
CA VAL A 227 0.14 -17.74 8.53
C VAL A 227 -1.21 -17.10 8.18
N ASP A 228 -2.24 -17.45 8.96
CA ASP A 228 -3.58 -16.87 8.81
C ASP A 228 -3.54 -15.33 8.97
N GLY A 229 -4.32 -14.63 8.15
CA GLY A 229 -4.35 -13.16 8.09
C GLY A 229 -4.77 -12.48 9.39
N HIS A 230 -5.49 -13.18 10.27
CA HIS A 230 -5.91 -12.68 11.58
C HIS A 230 -4.92 -13.01 12.70
N SER A 231 -3.80 -13.68 12.39
CA SER A 231 -2.78 -14.00 13.38
C SER A 231 -2.08 -12.74 13.88
N VAL A 232 -1.75 -12.74 15.17
CA VAL A 232 -0.91 -11.70 15.79
C VAL A 232 0.53 -12.19 15.81
N ILE A 233 1.41 -11.46 15.13
CA ILE A 233 2.85 -11.75 15.10
C ILE A 233 3.54 -10.83 16.11
N ARG A 234 4.19 -11.41 17.10
CA ARG A 234 5.01 -10.67 18.07
C ARG A 234 6.48 -10.97 17.86
N LEU A 235 7.29 -9.93 17.70
CA LEU A 235 8.74 -10.01 17.64
C LEU A 235 9.32 -9.48 18.95
N ARG A 236 10.24 -10.21 19.55
CA ARG A 236 10.98 -9.73 20.73
C ARG A 236 12.43 -9.50 20.37
N ALA A 237 12.89 -8.24 20.47
CA ALA A 237 14.29 -7.91 20.21
C ALA A 237 15.17 -8.40 21.37
N ALA A 238 16.27 -9.11 21.06
CA ALA A 238 17.23 -9.52 22.08
C ALA A 238 17.81 -8.29 22.82
N ALA A 239 18.10 -8.46 24.11
CA ALA A 239 18.64 -7.39 24.96
C ALA A 239 20.06 -6.95 24.57
N ASP A 240 20.81 -7.81 23.88
CA ASP A 240 22.18 -7.56 23.45
C ASP A 240 22.27 -6.90 22.05
N ASN A 241 21.12 -6.64 21.40
CA ASN A 241 21.11 -5.90 20.14
C ASN A 241 21.50 -4.43 20.36
N ASP A 242 21.90 -3.78 19.27
CA ASP A 242 21.80 -2.32 19.16
C ASP A 242 20.35 -1.88 18.94
N SER A 243 20.11 -0.57 18.93
CA SER A 243 18.82 -0.01 18.50
C SER A 243 18.48 -0.48 17.07
N LEU A 244 17.30 -1.06 16.90
CA LEU A 244 16.79 -1.55 15.62
C LEU A 244 15.79 -0.57 15.01
N GLN A 245 15.41 -0.83 13.75
CA GLN A 245 14.41 -0.07 13.03
C GLN A 245 13.30 -0.98 12.54
N LEU A 246 12.07 -0.49 12.70
CA LEU A 246 10.88 -1.04 12.08
C LEU A 246 10.43 -0.08 10.97
N SER A 247 10.40 -0.57 9.74
CA SER A 247 10.03 0.19 8.55
C SER A 247 8.68 -0.30 8.01
N CYS A 248 7.72 0.60 7.84
CA CYS A 248 6.42 0.29 7.22
C CYS A 248 6.38 0.90 5.80
N ASP A 249 6.20 0.05 4.79
CA ASP A 249 6.24 0.40 3.35
C ASP A 249 7.45 1.25 2.93
N GLY A 250 8.57 1.21 3.66
CA GLY A 250 9.74 2.07 3.43
C GLY A 250 9.56 3.56 3.78
N HIS A 251 8.40 3.98 4.30
CA HIS A 251 8.06 5.39 4.52
C HIS A 251 8.02 5.80 6.00
N VAL A 252 7.47 4.95 6.86
CA VAL A 252 7.39 5.19 8.31
C VAL A 252 8.47 4.37 8.98
N ARG A 253 9.32 5.02 9.78
CA ARG A 253 10.39 4.37 10.54
C ARG A 253 10.13 4.56 12.02
N MET A 254 10.18 3.46 12.77
CA MET A 254 10.01 3.45 14.21
C MET A 254 11.22 2.77 14.84
N THR A 255 11.72 3.35 15.92
CA THR A 255 12.85 2.80 16.65
C THR A 255 12.39 1.69 17.58
N VAL A 256 13.07 0.55 17.52
CA VAL A 256 12.86 -0.60 18.42
C VAL A 256 14.11 -0.73 19.29
N GLN A 257 13.95 -0.56 20.60
CA GLN A 257 15.06 -0.71 21.54
C GLN A 257 15.29 -2.18 21.90
N PRO A 258 16.49 -2.54 22.37
CA PRO A 258 16.75 -3.88 22.89
C PRO A 258 15.75 -4.24 24.00
N GLY A 259 15.17 -5.43 23.94
CA GLY A 259 14.13 -5.90 24.86
C GLY A 259 12.71 -5.42 24.55
N ASP A 260 12.50 -4.56 23.55
CA ASP A 260 11.15 -4.17 23.11
C ASP A 260 10.42 -5.35 22.44
N ASP A 261 9.09 -5.35 22.61
CA ASP A 261 8.19 -6.21 21.85
C ASP A 261 7.59 -5.40 20.69
N VAL A 262 7.58 -5.97 19.49
CA VAL A 262 6.89 -5.43 18.32
C VAL A 262 5.70 -6.32 18.01
N VAL A 263 4.49 -5.77 17.99
CA VAL A 263 3.26 -6.51 17.67
C VAL A 263 2.77 -6.08 16.30
N ILE A 264 2.58 -7.05 15.42
CA ILE A 264 2.14 -6.86 14.03
C ILE A 264 0.90 -7.70 13.81
N GLN A 265 -0.17 -7.07 13.34
CA GLN A 265 -1.45 -7.72 13.07
C GLN A 265 -2.17 -7.03 11.93
N GLN A 266 -3.25 -7.63 11.44
CA GLN A 266 -4.13 -6.98 10.48
C GLN A 266 -4.74 -5.70 11.08
N HIS A 267 -4.70 -4.61 10.32
CA HIS A 267 -5.37 -3.37 10.66
C HIS A 267 -6.89 -3.54 10.50
N PRO A 268 -7.73 -2.99 11.42
CA PRO A 268 -9.18 -3.19 11.39
C PRO A 268 -9.86 -2.70 10.10
N HIS A 269 -9.31 -1.66 9.47
CA HIS A 269 -9.84 -1.11 8.24
C HIS A 269 -9.11 -1.64 7.00
N ARG A 270 -9.85 -1.79 5.90
CA ARG A 270 -9.33 -2.26 4.62
C ARG A 270 -9.43 -1.14 3.60
N LEU A 271 -8.43 -1.02 2.72
CA LEU A 271 -8.48 -0.12 1.58
C LEU A 271 -9.46 -0.66 0.55
N ARG A 272 -10.40 0.19 0.10
CA ARG A 272 -11.29 -0.09 -1.01
C ARG A 272 -10.65 0.38 -2.32
N LEU A 273 -10.13 -0.56 -3.11
CA LEU A 273 -9.65 -0.30 -4.46
C LEU A 273 -10.79 -0.48 -5.46
N VAL A 274 -10.80 0.37 -6.48
CA VAL A 274 -11.66 0.20 -7.65
C VAL A 274 -10.81 0.06 -8.90
N HIS A 275 -11.20 -0.89 -9.75
CA HIS A 275 -10.49 -1.24 -10.95
C HIS A 275 -11.42 -1.13 -12.17
N PRO A 276 -10.91 -0.81 -13.36
CA PRO A 276 -11.67 -0.95 -14.60
C PRO A 276 -12.23 -2.37 -14.77
N GLN A 277 -13.35 -2.52 -15.47
CA GLN A 277 -14.04 -3.81 -15.63
C GLN A 277 -13.18 -4.91 -16.26
N ASP A 278 -12.18 -4.54 -17.07
CA ASP A 278 -11.27 -5.47 -17.75
C ASP A 278 -9.99 -5.76 -16.94
N HIS A 279 -9.90 -5.28 -15.70
CA HIS A 279 -8.75 -5.51 -14.83
C HIS A 279 -8.49 -7.01 -14.64
N SER A 280 -7.20 -7.37 -14.64
CA SER A 280 -6.76 -8.73 -14.40
C SER A 280 -5.42 -8.73 -13.67
N TYR A 281 -5.44 -9.19 -12.42
CA TYR A 281 -4.23 -9.35 -11.60
C TYR A 281 -3.16 -10.19 -12.31
N TYR A 282 -3.54 -11.32 -12.93
CA TYR A 282 -2.60 -12.16 -13.66
C TYR A 282 -2.03 -11.49 -14.91
N ARG A 283 -2.76 -10.58 -15.56
CA ARG A 283 -2.23 -9.77 -16.67
C ARG A 283 -1.12 -8.85 -16.16
N VAL A 284 -1.34 -8.18 -15.03
CA VAL A 284 -0.32 -7.35 -14.37
C VAL A 284 0.90 -8.20 -14.00
N LEU A 285 0.69 -9.34 -13.33
CA LEU A 285 1.74 -10.23 -12.87
C LEU A 285 2.61 -10.75 -14.03
N ARG A 286 1.99 -11.21 -15.13
CA ARG A 286 2.71 -11.66 -16.32
C ARG A 286 3.56 -10.57 -16.95
N ASN A 287 3.00 -9.35 -17.06
CA ASN A 287 3.72 -8.22 -17.64
C ASN A 287 4.93 -7.81 -16.78
N LYS A 288 4.77 -7.83 -15.45
CA LYS A 288 5.84 -7.46 -14.49
C LYS A 288 6.96 -8.49 -14.40
N LEU A 289 6.62 -9.78 -14.43
CA LEU A 289 7.59 -10.87 -14.24
C LEU A 289 8.08 -11.47 -15.56
N GLY A 290 7.63 -10.95 -16.71
CA GLY A 290 8.04 -11.45 -18.02
C GLY A 290 7.50 -12.86 -18.34
N TRP A 291 6.41 -13.30 -17.70
CA TRP A 291 5.82 -14.63 -17.90
C TRP A 291 4.89 -14.71 -19.14
N GLY A 292 5.01 -13.76 -20.07
CA GLY A 292 4.08 -13.56 -21.18
C GLY A 292 4.25 -14.51 -22.38
N SER A 293 5.09 -15.54 -22.31
CA SER A 293 5.26 -16.47 -23.43
C SER A 293 4.00 -17.31 -23.64
N ARG A 294 3.25 -17.03 -24.72
CA ARG A 294 2.17 -17.91 -25.16
C ARG A 294 2.76 -19.11 -25.89
N LEU A 295 2.35 -20.31 -25.48
CA LEU A 295 2.77 -21.57 -26.10
C LEU A 295 1.87 -21.96 -27.29
N PHE A 296 0.68 -21.37 -27.37
CA PHE A 296 -0.33 -21.59 -28.41
C PHE A 296 -0.95 -20.25 -28.82
#